data_AF-A0A519ZVX3-F1
#
_entry.id   AF-A0A519ZVX3-F1
#
_cell.length_a   1.000
_cell.length_b   1.000
_cell.length_c   1.000
_cell.angle_alpha   90.00
_cell.angle_beta   90.00
_cell.angle_gamma   90.00
#
_symmetry.space_group_name_H-M   'P 1'
#
loop_
_entity.id
_entity.type
_entity.pdbx_description
1 polymer ?
#
loop_
_entity_poly.entity_id
_entity_poly.type
_entity_poly.pdbx_seq_one_letter_code
_entity_poly.pdbx_strand_id
1 'polypeptide(L)' 'MRVAIYQTLHFQVSNQINKAKKDKTGGIGLVNVKRRLSLIYPEKHELEIHQLENEFIVDLKIGLHD' A
#
# COMPACT_ATOMS: atom_id res chain seq x y z
N MET A 1 14.37 28.63 14.01
CA MET A 1 14.32 27.21 13.59
C MET A 1 12.89 26.94 13.12
N ARG A 2 12.65 26.72 11.82
CA ARG A 2 11.31 26.38 11.32
C ARG A 2 11.13 24.86 11.44
N VAL A 3 10.13 24.43 12.20
CA VAL A 3 9.69 23.02 12.19
C VAL A 3 8.83 22.86 10.94
N ALA A 4 9.32 22.09 9.96
CA ALA A 4 8.49 21.68 8.84
C ALA A 4 7.48 20.65 9.35
N ILE A 5 6.18 20.93 9.23
CA ILE A 5 5.12 19.97 9.51
C ILE A 5 4.91 19.19 8.22
N TYR A 6 5.31 17.92 8.21
CA TYR A 6 5.06 17.03 7.08
C TYR A 6 3.70 16.36 7.25
N GLN A 7 2.77 16.64 6.34
CA GLN A 7 1.47 15.97 6.27
C GLN A 7 1.57 14.68 5.46
N THR A 8 1.00 13.62 5.99
CA THR A 8 0.97 12.29 5.38
C THR A 8 -0.47 11.81 5.30
N LEU A 9 -0.90 11.38 4.11
CA LEU A 9 -2.10 10.57 3.95
C LEU A 9 -1.78 9.13 4.33
N HIS A 10 -2.51 8.58 5.29
CA HIS A 10 -2.43 7.17 5.67
C HIS A 10 -3.74 6.48 5.27
N PHE A 11 -3.61 5.37 4.53
CA PHE A 11 -4.74 4.57 4.08
C PHE A 11 -4.42 3.09 4.26
N GLN A 12 -5.32 2.37 4.92
CA GLN A 12 -5.16 0.94 5.18
C GLN A 12 -6.41 0.19 4.73
N VAL A 13 -6.20 -0.96 4.08
CA VAL A 13 -7.26 -1.93 3.78
C VAL A 13 -6.87 -3.29 4.32
N SER A 14 -7.84 -4.03 4.85
CA SER A 14 -7.65 -5.43 5.20
C SER A 14 -8.82 -6.30 4.77
N ASN A 15 -8.52 -7.56 4.47
CA ASN A 15 -9.53 -8.57 4.16
C ASN A 15 -9.13 -9.92 4.73
N GLN A 16 -10.13 -10.75 5.06
CA GLN A 16 -9.87 -12.12 5.46
C GLN A 16 -9.36 -12.94 4.28
N ILE A 17 -8.40 -13.82 4.54
CA ILE A 17 -7.87 -14.75 3.55
C ILE A 17 -8.73 -16.01 3.60
N ASN A 18 -9.49 -16.24 2.54
CA ASN A 18 -10.16 -17.52 2.36
C ASN A 18 -9.14 -18.57 1.91
N LYS A 19 -8.96 -19.62 2.71
CA LYS A 19 -8.04 -20.74 2.42
C LYS A 19 -8.58 -21.69 1.33
N ALA A 20 -9.84 -21.52 0.90
CA ALA A 20 -10.41 -22.30 -0.20
C ALA A 20 -9.79 -21.86 -1.55
N LYS A 21 -8.89 -22.71 -2.08
CA LYS A 21 -8.27 -22.67 -3.42
C LYS A 21 -8.15 -21.27 -4.04
N LYS A 22 -7.02 -20.61 -3.79
CA LYS A 22 -6.60 -19.43 -4.54
C LYS A 22 -6.15 -19.87 -5.93
N ASP A 23 -6.93 -19.62 -6.97
CA ASP A 23 -6.45 -19.75 -8.34
C ASP A 23 -5.21 -18.87 -8.51
N LYS A 24 -4.15 -19.40 -9.16
CA LYS A 24 -2.88 -18.68 -9.39
C LYS A 24 -3.02 -17.45 -10.30
N THR A 25 -4.23 -17.10 -10.72
CA THR A 25 -4.57 -16.01 -11.65
C THR A 25 -4.66 -14.64 -10.98
N GLY A 26 -4.56 -14.53 -9.66
CA GLY A 26 -4.50 -13.25 -8.94
C GLY A 26 -3.07 -12.76 -8.69
N GLY A 27 -2.76 -11.50 -9.02
CA GLY A 27 -1.46 -10.90 -8.66
C GLY A 27 -1.10 -9.58 -9.33
N ILE A 28 -1.75 -9.21 -10.44
CA ILE A 28 -1.40 -7.98 -11.18
C ILE A 28 -1.80 -6.69 -10.46
N GLY A 29 -2.76 -6.76 -9.53
CA GLY A 29 -3.30 -5.58 -8.84
C GLY A 29 -2.23 -4.79 -8.10
N LEU A 30 -1.47 -5.45 -7.23
CA LEU A 30 -0.41 -4.81 -6.45
C LEU A 30 0.77 -4.37 -7.32
N VAL A 31 1.08 -5.11 -8.40
CA VAL A 31 2.09 -4.68 -9.39
C VAL A 31 1.67 -3.36 -10.04
N ASN A 32 0.40 -3.24 -10.46
CA ASN A 32 -0.13 -2.02 -11.04
C ASN A 32 -0.17 -0.86 -10.03
N VAL A 33 -0.53 -1.13 -8.77
CA VAL A 33 -0.50 -0.14 -7.70
C VAL A 33 0.93 0.38 -7.49
N LYS A 34 1.92 -0.52 -7.30
CA LYS A 34 3.33 -0.13 -7.14
C LYS A 34 3.83 0.70 -8.32
N ARG A 35 3.58 0.25 -9.56
CA ARG A 35 3.97 0.99 -10.77
C ARG A 35 3.35 2.39 -10.81
N ARG A 36 2.05 2.52 -10.50
CA ARG A 36 1.38 3.83 -10.49
C ARG A 36 1.94 4.74 -9.41
N LEU A 37 2.13 4.23 -8.19
CA LEU A 37 2.71 4.99 -7.09
C LEU A 37 4.11 5.52 -7.45
N SER A 38 4.97 4.72 -8.08
CA SER A 38 6.29 5.17 -8.55
C SER A 38 6.22 6.28 -9.61
N LEU A 39 5.13 6.35 -10.40
CA LEU A 39 4.96 7.37 -11.44
C LEU A 39 4.39 8.68 -10.90
N ILE A 40 3.40 8.61 -10.00
CA ILE A 40 2.64 9.80 -9.56
C ILE A 40 3.03 10.30 -8.16
N TYR A 41 3.72 9.48 -7.36
CA TYR A 41 4.27 9.84 -6.04
C TYR A 41 5.73 9.36 -5.87
N PRO A 42 6.66 9.72 -6.77
CA PRO A 42 8.05 9.25 -6.69
C PRO A 42 8.67 9.65 -5.35
N GLU A 43 9.30 8.69 -4.65
CA GLU A 43 9.95 8.87 -3.33
C GLU A 43 9.06 9.46 -2.21
N LYS A 44 7.76 9.61 -2.46
CA LYS A 44 6.78 10.18 -1.54
C LYS A 44 5.77 9.17 -1.03
N HIS A 45 5.98 7.88 -1.27
CA HIS A 45 5.07 6.84 -0.82
C HIS A 45 5.79 5.66 -0.16
N GLU A 46 5.09 5.04 0.78
CA GLU A 46 5.43 3.77 1.40
C GLU A 46 4.23 2.83 1.22
N LEU A 47 4.48 1.63 0.71
CA LEU A 47 3.45 0.59 0.54
C LEU A 47 3.92 -0.69 1.23
N GLU A 48 3.32 -1.01 2.36
CA GLU A 48 3.56 -2.26 3.09
C GLU A 48 2.44 -3.25 2.86
N ILE A 49 2.81 -4.53 2.80
CA ILE A 49 1.86 -5.63 2.61
C ILE A 49 2.12 -6.63 3.72
N HIS A 50 1.14 -6.84 4.58
CA HIS A 50 1.20 -7.82 5.67
C HIS A 50 0.27 -8.97 5.35
N GLN A 51 0.83 -10.17 5.19
CA GLN A 51 0.05 -11.39 5.00
C GLN A 51 0.17 -12.25 6.26
N LEU A 52 -0.89 -12.21 7.06
CA LEU A 52 -1.03 -13.02 8.26
C LEU A 52 -1.74 -14.33 7.91
N GLU A 53 -1.99 -15.18 8.92
CA GLU A 53 -2.58 -16.50 8.69
C GLU A 53 -3.98 -16.42 8.05
N ASN A 54 -4.81 -15.49 8.49
CA ASN A 54 -6.20 -15.35 8.09
C ASN A 54 -6.54 -13.93 7.58
N GLU A 55 -5.56 -13.05 7.45
CA GLU A 55 -5.77 -11.65 7.09
C GLU A 55 -4.70 -11.17 6.12
N PHE A 56 -5.12 -10.40 5.12
CA PHE A 56 -4.27 -9.70 4.19
C PHE A 56 -4.48 -8.20 4.39
N ILE A 57 -3.40 -7.48 4.67
CA ILE A 57 -3.42 -6.05 4.98
C ILE A 57 -2.52 -5.34 3.98
N VAL A 58 -2.99 -4.21 3.46
CA VAL A 58 -2.18 -3.27 2.68
C VAL A 58 -2.22 -1.93 3.39
N ASP A 59 -1.04 -1.42 3.73
CA ASP A 59 -0.83 -0.11 4.35
C ASP A 59 -0.13 0.80 3.34
N LEU A 60 -0.74 1.97 3.08
CA LEU A 60 -0.22 2.97 2.17
C LEU A 60 -0.07 4.30 2.92
N LYS A 61 1.13 4.86 2.85
CA LYS A 61 1.43 6.23 3.29
C LYS A 61 1.89 7.07 2.11
N ILE A 62 1.38 8.28 1.98
CA ILE A 62 1.78 9.25 0.95
C ILE A 62 2.08 10.60 1.59
N GLY A 63 3.26 11.15 1.34
CA GLY A 63 3.59 12.52 1.71
C GLY A 63 2.86 13.53 0.81
N LEU A 64 2.21 14.52 1.42
CA LEU A 64 1.34 15.49 0.73
C LEU A 64 2.01 16.82 0.37
N HIS A 65 3.33 16.93 0.54
CA HIS A 65 4.09 18.15 0.25
C HIS A 65 5.11 17.97 -0.87
N ASP A 66 5.47 19.09 -1.49
CA ASP A 66 6.53 19.19 -2.50
C ASP A 66 7.92 19.41 -1.92
#